data_AF-A0A9W7KPK6-F1
#
_entry.id   AF-A0A9W7KPK6-F1
#
_cell.length_a   1.000
_cell.length_b   1.000
_cell.length_c   1.000
_cell.angle_alpha   90.00
_cell.angle_beta   90.00
_cell.angle_gamma   90.00
#
_symmetry.space_group_name_H-M   'P 1'
#
loop_
_entity.id
_entity.type
_entity.pdbx_description
1 polymer ?
#
loop_
_entity_poly.entity_id
_entity_poly.type
_entity_poly.pdbx_seq_one_letter_code
_entity_poly.pdbx_strand_id
1 'polypeptide(L)'
;MARIWVLGIWLSGVWLLWAAPAQADPLPMFEVAPGIFVHAGRHEETDPGNVGDIANCGFIVGDDAVAVIDTGGSPTIGRRLREAIRVRTDRPIRYVINTHMHPDHALGNAAFLPDQPDFVAHHNFQAALMARSGHYRKSFEAAVGSEAAGEVQFLPPTVVVSDRMDLDLGARVLELVAHPVAHTDNDLTVLDRYTATLWTGDLLFMDRAPAIDGSVLGWLRLLDTLAAEPAARVVPGHGPPSAPWPDAAADLRRYLNQIVAGVRSVQAAHGTMQQAVDTVASDEAPHWRLFDAYNPRNVTAAFAELEWE
;
A
#
# COMPACT_ATOMS: atom_id res chain seq x y z
N MET A 1 -22.63 -40.84 71.74
CA MET A 1 -21.84 -41.25 70.55
C MET A 1 -22.46 -40.58 69.32
N ALA A 2 -21.92 -39.44 68.90
CA ALA A 2 -22.41 -38.69 67.74
C ALA A 2 -21.57 -39.05 66.49
N ARG A 3 -22.22 -39.47 65.41
CA ARG A 3 -21.60 -39.70 64.10
C ARG A 3 -21.87 -38.49 63.22
N ILE A 4 -20.81 -37.76 62.86
CA ILE A 4 -20.85 -36.67 61.87
C ILE A 4 -20.55 -37.29 60.51
N TRP A 5 -21.43 -37.07 59.54
CA TRP A 5 -21.22 -37.41 58.13
C TRP A 5 -20.60 -36.20 57.43
N VAL A 6 -19.43 -36.39 56.81
CA VAL A 6 -18.80 -35.38 55.94
C VAL A 6 -19.20 -35.71 54.50
N LEU A 7 -19.99 -34.83 53.89
CA LEU A 7 -20.33 -34.87 52.48
C LEU A 7 -19.15 -34.30 51.67
N GLY A 8 -18.47 -35.12 50.87
CA GLY A 8 -17.45 -34.67 49.94
C GLY A 8 -18.08 -34.05 48.70
N ILE A 9 -17.89 -32.75 48.49
CA ILE A 9 -18.26 -32.05 47.25
C ILE A 9 -17.15 -32.31 46.22
N TRP A 10 -17.47 -33.05 45.16
CA TRP A 10 -16.64 -33.16 43.97
C TRP A 10 -16.86 -31.95 43.08
N LEU A 11 -15.88 -31.05 43.02
CA LEU A 11 -15.84 -29.97 42.04
C LEU A 11 -15.26 -30.51 40.73
N SER A 12 -16.12 -30.83 39.77
CA SER A 12 -15.74 -31.09 38.39
C SER A 12 -15.31 -29.76 37.74
N GLY A 13 -14.01 -29.52 37.66
CA GLY A 13 -13.43 -28.39 36.93
C GLY A 13 -13.69 -28.54 35.43
N VAL A 14 -14.48 -27.65 34.86
CA VAL A 14 -14.62 -27.48 33.41
C VAL A 14 -13.38 -26.74 32.92
N TRP A 15 -12.47 -27.45 32.26
CA TRP A 15 -11.36 -26.85 31.54
C TRP A 15 -11.89 -26.29 30.23
N LEU A 16 -12.12 -24.97 30.19
CA LEU A 16 -12.33 -24.23 28.96
C LEU A 16 -11.00 -24.21 28.20
N LEU A 17 -10.81 -25.15 27.28
CA LEU A 17 -9.76 -25.09 26.28
C LEU A 17 -10.02 -23.86 25.42
N TRP A 18 -9.27 -22.79 25.65
CA TRP A 18 -9.15 -21.70 24.70
C TRP A 18 -8.48 -22.26 23.45
N ALA A 19 -9.25 -22.49 22.38
CA ALA A 19 -8.68 -22.72 21.07
C ALA A 19 -7.91 -21.44 20.69
N ALA A 20 -6.59 -21.56 20.53
CA ALA A 20 -5.82 -20.50 19.90
C ALA A 20 -6.43 -20.24 18.51
N PRO A 21 -6.59 -18.97 18.09
CA PRO A 21 -7.04 -18.69 16.73
C PRO A 21 -6.14 -19.42 15.74
N ALA A 22 -6.72 -19.97 14.68
CA ALA A 22 -5.96 -20.65 13.64
C ALA A 22 -4.93 -19.67 13.04
N GLN A 23 -3.67 -20.09 12.96
CA GLN A 23 -2.60 -19.32 12.33
C GLN A 23 -2.97 -19.05 10.86
N ALA A 24 -2.84 -17.81 10.40
CA ALA A 24 -3.08 -17.49 9.00
C ALA A 24 -1.96 -18.08 8.11
N ASP A 25 -2.30 -18.53 6.90
CA ASP A 25 -1.28 -19.00 5.95
C ASP A 25 -0.41 -17.81 5.47
N PRO A 26 0.93 -17.90 5.58
CA PRO A 26 1.81 -16.78 5.25
C PRO A 26 1.67 -16.35 3.78
N LEU A 27 1.83 -15.05 3.51
CA LEU A 27 1.93 -14.56 2.13
C LEU A 27 3.17 -15.16 1.43
N PRO A 28 3.08 -15.48 0.13
CA PRO A 28 4.25 -15.84 -0.64
C PRO A 28 5.16 -14.62 -0.81
N MET A 29 6.42 -14.75 -0.40
CA MET A 29 7.40 -13.66 -0.43
C MET A 29 8.57 -13.98 -1.36
N PHE A 30 8.97 -12.99 -2.16
CA PHE A 30 10.19 -13.00 -2.96
C PHE A 30 11.28 -12.22 -2.23
N GLU A 31 12.46 -12.80 -2.05
CA GLU A 31 13.64 -12.05 -1.57
C GLU A 31 14.29 -11.36 -2.77
N VAL A 32 14.13 -10.03 -2.89
CA VAL A 32 14.57 -9.25 -4.06
C VAL A 32 15.97 -8.64 -3.88
N ALA A 33 16.41 -8.55 -2.64
CA ALA A 33 17.75 -8.18 -2.21
C ALA A 33 17.96 -8.74 -0.79
N PRO A 34 19.21 -8.84 -0.28
CA PRO A 34 19.46 -9.39 1.05
C PRO A 34 18.57 -8.75 2.14
N GLY A 35 17.72 -9.57 2.75
CA GLY A 35 16.79 -9.14 3.80
C GLY A 35 15.64 -8.23 3.34
N ILE A 36 15.36 -8.13 2.04
CA ILE A 36 14.18 -7.43 1.49
C ILE A 36 13.24 -8.46 0.90
N PHE A 37 12.05 -8.58 1.49
CA PHE A 37 11.03 -9.53 1.10
C PHE A 37 9.80 -8.79 0.58
N VAL A 38 9.36 -9.14 -0.64
CA VAL A 38 8.24 -8.49 -1.32
C VAL A 38 7.18 -9.53 -1.68
N HIS A 39 5.93 -9.25 -1.35
CA HIS A 39 4.77 -9.90 -1.91
C HIS A 39 4.29 -9.10 -3.12
N ALA A 40 4.05 -9.78 -4.25
CA ALA A 40 3.51 -9.13 -5.44
C ALA A 40 1.98 -9.28 -5.47
N GLY A 41 1.27 -8.15 -5.41
CA GLY A 41 -0.19 -8.12 -5.46
C GLY A 41 -0.74 -8.53 -6.82
N ARG A 42 -2.00 -8.93 -6.88
CA ARG A 42 -2.66 -9.30 -8.13
C ARG A 42 -3.08 -8.05 -8.90
N HIS A 43 -2.88 -8.07 -10.22
CA HIS A 43 -3.40 -7.01 -11.12
C HIS A 43 -4.90 -7.20 -11.37
N GLU A 44 -5.69 -7.09 -10.31
CA GLU A 44 -7.13 -7.31 -10.24
C GLU A 44 -7.78 -6.16 -9.46
N GLU A 45 -9.11 -6.06 -9.53
CA GLU A 45 -9.89 -5.28 -8.57
C GLU A 45 -10.10 -6.10 -7.30
N THR A 46 -10.33 -5.42 -6.17
CA THR A 46 -10.66 -6.15 -4.93
C THR A 46 -11.96 -6.92 -5.11
N ASP A 47 -11.93 -8.21 -4.74
CA ASP A 47 -13.10 -9.10 -4.78
C ASP A 47 -13.05 -10.12 -3.62
N PRO A 48 -14.09 -10.96 -3.42
CA PRO A 48 -14.10 -11.92 -2.32
C PRO A 48 -13.01 -13.01 -2.41
N GLY A 49 -12.41 -13.23 -3.59
CA GLY A 49 -11.38 -14.25 -3.83
C GLY A 49 -9.96 -13.76 -3.53
N ASN A 50 -9.66 -12.48 -3.77
CA ASN A 50 -8.37 -11.87 -3.43
C ASN A 50 -8.38 -11.10 -2.10
N VAL A 51 -9.55 -10.64 -1.64
CA VAL A 51 -9.75 -9.96 -0.34
C VAL A 51 -8.79 -8.76 -0.16
N GLY A 52 -8.53 -8.02 -1.24
CA GLY A 52 -7.63 -6.85 -1.23
C GLY A 52 -6.16 -7.17 -1.46
N ASP A 53 -5.84 -8.39 -1.92
CA ASP A 53 -4.50 -8.81 -2.33
C ASP A 53 -4.11 -8.27 -3.72
N ILE A 54 -4.11 -6.95 -3.87
CA ILE A 54 -3.95 -6.28 -5.18
C ILE A 54 -2.74 -5.36 -5.29
N ALA A 55 -2.12 -4.99 -4.15
CA ALA A 55 -0.93 -4.15 -4.09
C ALA A 55 0.27 -4.92 -3.52
N ASN A 56 1.46 -4.47 -3.90
CA ASN A 56 2.70 -4.96 -3.33
C ASN A 56 2.83 -4.49 -1.89
N CYS A 57 3.25 -5.41 -1.02
CA CYS A 57 3.62 -5.11 0.35
C CYS A 57 4.83 -5.96 0.72
N GLY A 58 5.53 -5.59 1.79
CA GLY A 58 6.68 -6.38 2.20
C GLY A 58 7.37 -5.87 3.44
N PHE A 59 8.59 -6.34 3.63
CA PHE A 59 9.36 -5.99 4.81
C PHE A 59 10.86 -6.07 4.58
N ILE A 60 11.57 -5.30 5.39
CA ILE A 60 13.01 -5.21 5.43
C ILE A 60 13.50 -5.65 6.80
N VAL A 61 14.46 -6.59 6.81
CA VAL A 61 15.09 -7.13 8.02
C VAL A 61 16.45 -6.47 8.21
N GLY A 62 16.64 -5.76 9.31
CA GLY A 62 17.95 -5.30 9.80
C GLY A 62 18.49 -6.22 10.90
N ASP A 63 19.53 -5.78 11.60
CA ASP A 63 20.13 -6.59 12.68
C ASP A 63 19.27 -6.62 13.95
N ASP A 64 18.58 -5.53 14.25
CA ASP A 64 17.82 -5.34 15.49
C ASP A 64 16.30 -5.35 15.30
N ALA A 65 15.81 -5.04 14.09
CA ALA A 65 14.39 -4.85 13.84
C ALA A 65 13.94 -5.16 12.41
N VAL A 66 12.62 -5.26 12.25
CA VAL A 66 11.92 -5.32 10.96
C VAL A 66 11.15 -4.02 10.74
N ALA A 67 11.22 -3.49 9.51
CA ALA A 67 10.28 -2.50 9.00
C ALA A 67 9.37 -3.14 7.96
N VAL A 68 8.07 -2.96 8.12
CA VAL A 68 7.04 -3.33 7.13
C VAL A 68 6.80 -2.12 6.23
N ILE A 69 6.67 -2.35 4.93
CA ILE A 69 6.32 -1.33 3.94
C ILE A 69 5.01 -1.76 3.29
N ASP A 70 3.96 -1.01 3.61
CA ASP A 70 2.56 -1.30 3.34
C ASP A 70 2.07 -2.65 3.92
N THR A 71 0.76 -2.77 4.14
CA THR A 71 0.19 -3.91 4.89
C THR A 71 -0.89 -4.67 4.12
N GLY A 72 -1.12 -4.30 2.86
CA GLY A 72 -2.13 -4.91 2.00
C GLY A 72 -3.55 -4.38 2.25
N GLY A 73 -4.48 -4.83 1.41
CA GLY A 73 -5.83 -4.29 1.33
C GLY A 73 -6.85 -4.83 2.32
N SER A 74 -6.43 -5.63 3.30
CA SER A 74 -7.36 -6.10 4.34
C SER A 74 -6.66 -6.59 5.60
N PRO A 75 -7.40 -6.69 6.73
CA PRO A 75 -6.90 -7.35 7.94
C PRO A 75 -6.41 -8.79 7.69
N THR A 76 -7.03 -9.51 6.76
CA THR A 76 -6.60 -10.86 6.36
C THR A 76 -5.23 -10.82 5.71
N ILE A 77 -5.00 -9.94 4.73
CA ILE A 77 -3.69 -9.81 4.08
C ILE A 77 -2.62 -9.35 5.08
N GLY A 78 -2.94 -8.38 5.94
CA GLY A 78 -2.03 -7.93 7.00
C GLY A 78 -1.60 -9.07 7.94
N ARG A 79 -2.54 -9.94 8.37
CA ARG A 79 -2.20 -11.12 9.18
C ARG A 79 -1.28 -12.08 8.45
N ARG A 80 -1.57 -12.38 7.17
CA ARG A 80 -0.74 -13.27 6.35
C ARG A 80 0.66 -12.70 6.10
N LEU A 81 0.80 -11.37 5.95
CA LEU A 81 2.10 -10.69 5.87
C LEU A 81 2.87 -10.81 7.18
N ARG A 82 2.19 -10.58 8.31
CA ARG A 82 2.78 -10.74 9.65
C ARG A 82 3.30 -12.16 9.87
N GLU A 83 2.57 -13.18 9.42
CA GLU A 83 3.02 -14.57 9.48
C GLU A 83 4.20 -14.84 8.55
N ALA A 84 4.23 -14.24 7.36
CA ALA A 84 5.38 -14.34 6.47
C ALA A 84 6.65 -13.74 7.08
N ILE A 85 6.54 -12.66 7.87
CA ILE A 85 7.66 -12.10 8.65
C ILE A 85 8.17 -13.12 9.67
N ARG A 86 7.27 -13.76 10.42
CA ARG A 86 7.63 -14.76 11.46
C ARG A 86 8.25 -16.03 10.88
N VAL A 87 7.95 -16.37 9.63
CA VAL A 87 8.66 -17.45 8.91
C VAL A 87 10.12 -17.07 8.60
N ARG A 88 10.44 -15.78 8.46
CA ARG A 88 11.79 -15.30 8.10
C ARG A 88 12.64 -14.88 9.29
N THR A 89 12.04 -14.34 10.36
CA THR A 89 12.80 -13.79 11.48
C THR A 89 11.98 -13.63 12.76
N ASP A 90 12.64 -13.79 13.90
CA ASP A 90 12.09 -13.51 15.24
C ASP A 90 12.33 -12.07 15.71
N ARG A 91 12.95 -11.22 14.89
CA ARG A 91 13.21 -9.82 15.24
C ARG A 91 11.93 -9.05 15.53
N PRO A 92 11.96 -8.04 16.40
CA PRO A 92 10.81 -7.20 16.67
C PRO A 92 10.42 -6.42 15.40
N ILE A 93 9.11 -6.36 15.12
CA ILE A 93 8.55 -5.46 14.11
C ILE A 93 8.47 -4.09 14.77
N ARG A 94 9.36 -3.18 14.40
CA ARG A 94 9.47 -1.86 15.03
C ARG A 94 8.72 -0.79 14.25
N TYR A 95 8.63 -0.94 12.92
CA TYR A 95 8.03 0.05 12.05
C TYR A 95 7.02 -0.61 11.10
N VAL A 96 5.87 0.05 10.94
CA VAL A 96 4.93 -0.18 9.84
C VAL A 96 4.83 1.13 9.08
N ILE A 97 5.42 1.16 7.89
CA ILE A 97 5.52 2.35 7.04
C ILE A 97 4.41 2.26 5.99
N ASN A 98 3.50 3.22 5.97
CA ASN A 98 2.52 3.34 4.89
C ASN A 98 3.01 4.37 3.88
N THR A 99 3.10 3.95 2.62
CA THR A 99 3.56 4.81 1.52
C THR A 99 2.54 5.91 1.21
N HIS A 100 1.25 5.61 1.33
CA HIS A 100 0.14 6.55 1.20
C HIS A 100 -1.15 5.92 1.72
N MET A 101 -2.24 6.70 1.77
CA MET A 101 -3.51 6.35 2.44
C MET A 101 -4.47 5.44 1.65
N HIS A 102 -4.13 4.94 0.46
CA HIS A 102 -5.03 4.08 -0.30
C HIS A 102 -5.28 2.74 0.42
N PRO A 103 -6.50 2.18 0.29
CA PRO A 103 -6.93 1.06 1.11
C PRO A 103 -6.07 -0.20 0.91
N ASP A 104 -5.65 -0.49 -0.31
CA ASP A 104 -4.78 -1.61 -0.68
C ASP A 104 -3.37 -1.55 -0.05
N HIS A 105 -2.98 -0.42 0.54
CA HIS A 105 -1.70 -0.23 1.21
C HIS A 105 -1.80 -0.19 2.74
N ALA A 106 -2.98 0.17 3.30
CA ALA A 106 -3.12 0.53 4.71
C ALA A 106 -4.17 -0.27 5.50
N LEU A 107 -5.08 -1.01 4.85
CA LEU A 107 -6.16 -1.71 5.56
C LEU A 107 -5.68 -2.92 6.38
N GLY A 108 -4.47 -3.42 6.13
CA GLY A 108 -3.85 -4.46 6.93
C GLY A 108 -3.20 -3.99 8.24
N ASN A 109 -3.13 -2.68 8.50
CA ASN A 109 -2.37 -2.12 9.63
C ASN A 109 -2.75 -2.71 10.99
N ALA A 110 -4.04 -2.98 11.21
CA ALA A 110 -4.55 -3.52 12.48
C ALA A 110 -3.96 -4.89 12.86
N ALA A 111 -3.48 -5.66 11.87
CA ALA A 111 -2.84 -6.95 12.13
C ALA A 111 -1.53 -6.82 12.94
N PHE A 112 -0.90 -5.66 12.93
CA PHE A 112 0.39 -5.39 13.57
C PHE A 112 0.28 -4.76 14.96
N LEU A 113 -0.93 -4.40 15.41
CA LEU A 113 -1.14 -3.83 16.76
C LEU A 113 -0.51 -4.67 17.90
N PRO A 114 -0.55 -6.03 17.88
CA PRO A 114 0.09 -6.84 18.93
C PRO A 114 1.60 -6.69 19.03
N ASP A 115 2.29 -6.30 17.94
CA ASP A 115 3.73 -6.08 17.93
C ASP A 115 4.11 -4.68 18.46
N GLN A 116 3.13 -3.80 18.66
CA GLN A 116 3.30 -2.40 19.11
C GLN A 116 4.36 -1.62 18.29
N PRO A 117 4.30 -1.61 16.95
CA PRO A 117 5.23 -0.86 16.13
C PRO A 117 4.91 0.63 16.16
N ASP A 118 5.86 1.44 15.70
CA ASP A 118 5.58 2.79 15.21
C ASP A 118 4.91 2.70 13.83
N PHE A 119 3.71 3.27 13.71
CA PHE A 119 3.06 3.48 12.42
C PHE A 119 3.57 4.78 11.82
N VAL A 120 4.36 4.67 10.75
CA VAL A 120 5.06 5.79 10.12
C VAL A 120 4.36 6.14 8.81
N ALA A 121 4.00 7.41 8.63
CA ALA A 121 3.41 7.87 7.38
C ALA A 121 3.71 9.35 7.11
N HIS A 122 3.38 9.79 5.90
CA HIS A 122 3.40 11.20 5.52
C HIS A 122 2.54 12.07 6.45
N HIS A 123 2.93 13.32 6.71
CA HIS A 123 2.22 14.23 7.63
C HIS A 123 0.74 14.49 7.27
N ASN A 124 0.37 14.45 5.98
CA ASN A 124 -1.02 14.56 5.53
C ASN A 124 -1.83 13.25 5.57
N PHE A 125 -1.19 12.10 5.83
CA PHE A 125 -1.83 10.78 5.74
C PHE A 125 -3.10 10.68 6.59
N GLN A 126 -3.03 11.13 7.86
CA GLN A 126 -4.16 11.00 8.78
C GLN A 126 -5.38 11.78 8.30
N ALA A 127 -5.19 13.02 7.88
CA ALA A 127 -6.27 13.87 7.40
C ALA A 127 -6.91 13.25 6.15
N ALA A 128 -6.08 12.81 5.20
CA ALA A 128 -6.52 12.19 3.96
C ALA A 128 -7.26 10.86 4.18
N LEU A 129 -6.77 10.01 5.09
CA LEU A 129 -7.39 8.74 5.45
C LEU A 129 -8.74 8.94 6.14
N MET A 130 -8.80 9.82 7.13
CA MET A 130 -10.02 10.06 7.91
C MET A 130 -11.13 10.62 7.02
N ALA A 131 -10.81 11.54 6.12
CA ALA A 131 -11.75 12.11 5.16
C ALA A 131 -12.40 11.06 4.24
N ARG A 132 -11.68 9.98 3.90
CA ARG A 132 -12.11 8.95 2.93
C ARG A 132 -12.56 7.63 3.59
N SER A 133 -12.27 7.42 4.87
CA SER A 133 -12.51 6.16 5.61
C SER A 133 -13.93 5.59 5.45
N GLY A 134 -14.95 6.44 5.51
CA GLY A 134 -16.35 6.03 5.31
C GLY A 134 -16.64 5.52 3.90
N HIS A 135 -16.01 6.10 2.88
CA HIS A 135 -16.10 5.62 1.50
C HIS A 135 -15.32 4.32 1.34
N TYR A 136 -14.07 4.25 1.83
CA TYR A 136 -13.24 3.05 1.76
C TYR A 136 -13.92 1.84 2.39
N ARG A 137 -14.52 2.00 3.59
CA ARG A 137 -15.25 0.89 4.23
C ARG A 137 -16.43 0.41 3.39
N LYS A 138 -17.22 1.32 2.82
CA LYS A 138 -18.38 0.96 1.97
C LYS A 138 -17.95 0.26 0.69
N SER A 139 -16.91 0.76 0.02
CA SER A 139 -16.37 0.16 -1.21
C SER A 139 -15.81 -1.23 -0.94
N PHE A 140 -15.06 -1.39 0.17
CA PHE A 140 -14.55 -2.70 0.59
C PHE A 140 -15.69 -3.67 0.96
N GLU A 141 -16.67 -3.24 1.75
CA GLU A 141 -17.86 -4.03 2.07
C GLU A 141 -18.63 -4.49 0.83
N ALA A 142 -18.78 -3.61 -0.17
CA ALA A 142 -19.43 -3.97 -1.42
C ALA A 142 -18.62 -5.02 -2.21
N ALA A 143 -17.29 -4.98 -2.11
CA ALA A 143 -16.40 -5.89 -2.82
C ALA A 143 -16.28 -7.26 -2.13
N VAL A 144 -16.16 -7.30 -0.80
CA VAL A 144 -15.79 -8.53 -0.06
C VAL A 144 -16.83 -9.01 0.96
N GLY A 145 -17.89 -8.24 1.19
CA GLY A 145 -18.93 -8.52 2.16
C GLY A 145 -18.70 -7.89 3.55
N SER A 146 -19.77 -7.87 4.35
CA SER A 146 -19.84 -7.17 5.64
C SER A 146 -18.96 -7.76 6.74
N GLU A 147 -18.73 -9.07 6.72
CA GLU A 147 -17.88 -9.75 7.71
C GLU A 147 -16.43 -9.25 7.63
N ALA A 148 -15.81 -9.34 6.45
CA ALA A 148 -14.45 -8.86 6.23
C ALA A 148 -14.33 -7.33 6.45
N ALA A 149 -15.34 -6.55 6.03
CA ALA A 149 -15.35 -5.10 6.26
C ALA A 149 -15.51 -4.71 7.74
N GLY A 150 -16.14 -5.56 8.55
CA GLY A 150 -16.30 -5.35 9.99
C GLY A 150 -14.99 -5.40 10.77
N GLU A 151 -13.97 -6.08 10.24
CA GLU A 151 -12.63 -6.16 10.84
C GLU A 151 -11.75 -4.93 10.55
N VAL A 152 -12.13 -4.10 9.56
CA VAL A 152 -11.32 -2.97 9.10
C VAL A 152 -11.23 -1.88 10.18
N GLN A 153 -10.00 -1.55 10.58
CA GLN A 153 -9.70 -0.41 11.43
C GLN A 153 -8.78 0.57 10.70
N PHE A 154 -9.16 1.83 10.67
CA PHE A 154 -8.33 2.90 10.12
C PHE A 154 -7.47 3.47 11.25
N LEU A 155 -6.16 3.26 11.15
CA LEU A 155 -5.21 3.67 12.19
C LEU A 155 -4.49 4.96 11.78
N PRO A 156 -4.41 5.96 12.67
CA PRO A 156 -3.54 7.12 12.45
C PRO A 156 -2.07 6.70 12.60
N PRO A 157 -1.13 7.44 11.99
CA PRO A 157 0.29 7.25 12.24
C PRO A 157 0.64 7.66 13.67
N THR A 158 1.59 6.96 14.28
CA THR A 158 2.22 7.36 15.54
C THR A 158 3.45 8.24 15.31
N VAL A 159 4.05 8.15 14.11
CA VAL A 159 5.19 8.95 13.67
C VAL A 159 4.89 9.55 12.29
N VAL A 160 5.09 10.86 12.15
CA VAL A 160 4.84 11.58 10.90
C VAL A 160 6.14 12.01 10.23
N VAL A 161 6.21 11.89 8.91
CA VAL A 161 7.30 12.39 8.07
C VAL A 161 6.83 13.64 7.33
N SER A 162 7.50 14.76 7.58
CA SER A 162 7.18 16.05 6.95
C SER A 162 8.05 16.40 5.74
N ASP A 163 9.29 15.89 5.71
CA ASP A 163 10.24 16.09 4.62
C ASP A 163 11.10 14.82 4.46
N ARG A 164 12.09 14.63 5.33
CA ARG A 164 12.95 13.43 5.35
C ARG A 164 13.06 12.86 6.76
N MET A 165 13.15 11.53 6.87
CA MET A 165 13.39 10.84 8.13
C MET A 165 14.21 9.57 7.89
N ASP A 166 15.21 9.32 8.75
CA ASP A 166 15.94 8.06 8.74
C ASP A 166 15.44 7.14 9.86
N LEU A 167 15.25 5.85 9.54
CA LEU A 167 14.94 4.78 10.49
C LEU A 167 16.07 3.75 10.47
N ASP A 168 16.66 3.45 11.63
CA ASP A 168 17.72 2.44 11.75
C ASP A 168 17.15 1.11 12.25
N LEU A 169 17.35 0.06 11.46
CA LEU A 169 16.96 -1.31 11.78
C LEU A 169 18.07 -2.13 12.45
N GLY A 170 19.16 -1.48 12.86
CA GLY A 170 20.39 -2.11 13.33
C GLY A 170 21.37 -2.23 12.16
N ALA A 171 22.28 -1.25 12.05
CA ALA A 171 23.27 -1.12 10.97
C ALA A 171 22.67 -1.06 9.55
N ARG A 172 21.36 -0.80 9.43
CA ARG A 172 20.63 -0.71 8.16
C ARG A 172 19.67 0.46 8.23
N VAL A 173 20.07 1.56 7.60
CA VAL A 173 19.31 2.82 7.58
C VAL A 173 18.35 2.83 6.39
N LEU A 174 17.08 2.99 6.69
CA LEU A 174 16.03 3.30 5.73
C LEU A 174 15.81 4.81 5.72
N GLU A 175 15.84 5.38 4.54
CA GLU A 175 15.51 6.78 4.33
C GLU A 175 14.09 6.92 3.82
N LEU A 176 13.30 7.73 4.51
CA LEU A 176 11.92 8.04 4.15
C LEU A 176 11.88 9.48 3.64
N VAL A 177 11.23 9.71 2.50
CA VAL A 177 11.03 11.04 1.92
C VAL A 177 9.55 11.26 1.63
N ALA A 178 9.01 12.32 2.24
CA ALA A 178 7.66 12.83 2.02
C ALA A 178 7.66 13.74 0.79
N HIS A 179 6.79 13.44 -0.17
CA HIS A 179 6.78 14.15 -1.45
C HIS A 179 5.62 15.15 -1.56
N PRO A 180 5.79 16.21 -2.36
CA PRO A 180 4.67 17.05 -2.79
C PRO A 180 3.60 16.23 -3.54
N VAL A 181 2.42 16.82 -3.73
CA VAL A 181 1.29 16.18 -4.42
C VAL A 181 1.69 15.58 -5.77
N ALA A 182 1.42 14.28 -5.93
CA ALA A 182 1.71 13.50 -7.12
C ALA A 182 0.62 12.44 -7.34
N HIS A 183 0.84 11.19 -6.93
CA HIS A 183 -0.20 10.15 -6.95
C HIS A 183 -1.31 10.49 -5.96
N THR A 184 -0.93 10.93 -4.76
CA THR A 184 -1.79 11.51 -3.73
C THR A 184 -1.20 12.81 -3.18
N ASP A 185 -1.79 13.37 -2.12
CA ASP A 185 -1.25 14.48 -1.34
C ASP A 185 -0.43 14.02 -0.11
N ASN A 186 -0.15 12.71 -0.02
CA ASN A 186 0.53 12.09 1.11
C ASN A 186 1.49 10.94 0.71
N ASP A 187 2.16 11.09 -0.43
CA ASP A 187 3.08 10.09 -0.95
C ASP A 187 4.42 10.07 -0.17
N LEU A 188 4.89 8.86 0.14
CA LEU A 188 6.11 8.60 0.89
C LEU A 188 6.92 7.49 0.20
N THR A 189 8.21 7.75 -0.07
CA THR A 189 9.13 6.74 -0.58
C THR A 189 10.06 6.23 0.51
N VAL A 190 10.53 4.98 0.39
CA VAL A 190 11.55 4.40 1.28
C VAL A 190 12.76 3.96 0.47
N LEU A 191 13.95 4.46 0.78
CA LEU A 191 15.21 4.02 0.19
C LEU A 191 16.01 3.22 1.22
N ASP A 192 16.22 1.93 0.95
CA ASP A 192 17.21 1.14 1.68
C ASP A 192 18.60 1.41 1.09
N ARG A 193 19.36 2.26 1.78
CA ARG A 193 20.71 2.68 1.35
C ARG A 193 21.70 1.50 1.29
N TYR A 194 21.46 0.44 2.05
CA TYR A 194 22.33 -0.73 2.07
C TYR A 194 22.29 -1.51 0.76
N THR A 195 21.09 -1.73 0.19
CA THR A 195 20.95 -2.47 -1.07
C THR A 195 20.67 -1.59 -2.29
N ALA A 196 20.54 -0.28 -2.10
CA ALA A 196 20.09 0.68 -3.12
C ALA A 196 18.73 0.27 -3.72
N THR A 197 17.77 -0.07 -2.85
CA THR A 197 16.40 -0.46 -3.23
C THR A 197 15.42 0.64 -2.85
N LEU A 198 14.77 1.22 -3.86
CA LEU A 198 13.73 2.24 -3.70
C LEU A 198 12.35 1.58 -3.64
N TRP A 199 11.55 1.93 -2.64
CA TRP A 199 10.13 1.61 -2.56
C TRP A 199 9.34 2.88 -2.84
N THR A 200 8.47 2.83 -3.84
CA THR A 200 7.77 4.02 -4.31
C THR A 200 6.31 4.08 -3.88
N GLY A 201 5.77 2.98 -3.35
CA GLY A 201 4.32 2.78 -3.36
C GLY A 201 3.79 3.07 -4.75
N ASP A 202 2.62 3.70 -4.79
CA ASP A 202 1.92 4.01 -6.03
C ASP A 202 2.48 5.19 -6.80
N LEU A 203 3.61 5.78 -6.39
CA LEU A 203 4.38 6.66 -7.28
C LEU A 203 4.95 5.92 -8.51
N LEU A 204 4.91 4.58 -8.51
CA LEU A 204 5.19 3.74 -9.67
C LEU A 204 4.14 2.61 -9.80
N PHE A 205 3.49 2.59 -10.96
CA PHE A 205 2.69 1.46 -11.44
C PHE A 205 3.37 0.81 -12.64
N MET A 206 3.32 -0.52 -12.68
CA MET A 206 3.77 -1.33 -13.81
C MET A 206 2.65 -2.31 -14.18
N ASP A 207 2.42 -2.52 -15.48
CA ASP A 207 1.42 -3.41 -16.08
C ASP A 207 -0.07 -3.13 -15.75
N ARG A 208 -0.40 -2.53 -14.60
CA ARG A 208 -1.75 -2.09 -14.22
C ARG A 208 -1.87 -0.58 -14.37
N ALA A 209 -2.98 -0.13 -14.97
CA ALA A 209 -3.26 1.29 -15.14
C ALA A 209 -3.17 2.01 -13.79
N PRO A 210 -2.48 3.17 -13.71
CA PRO A 210 -2.36 3.92 -12.47
C PRO A 210 -3.71 4.53 -12.06
N ALA A 211 -3.80 5.03 -10.83
CA ALA A 211 -4.89 5.89 -10.39
C ALA A 211 -4.35 7.30 -10.14
N ILE A 212 -5.02 8.35 -10.62
CA ILE A 212 -4.64 9.75 -10.32
C ILE A 212 -5.62 10.29 -9.26
N ASP A 213 -5.18 10.34 -7.99
CA ASP A 213 -5.90 10.95 -6.85
C ASP A 213 -5.24 12.28 -6.40
N GLY A 214 -4.15 12.67 -7.06
CA GLY A 214 -3.39 13.89 -6.80
C GLY A 214 -3.28 14.78 -8.04
N SER A 215 -2.05 15.01 -8.51
CA SER A 215 -1.73 15.92 -9.60
C SER A 215 -0.91 15.20 -10.67
N VAL A 216 -1.43 15.12 -11.89
CA VAL A 216 -0.71 14.50 -13.02
C VAL A 216 0.57 15.25 -13.36
N LEU A 217 0.54 16.59 -13.25
CA LEU A 217 1.72 17.43 -13.48
C LEU A 217 2.73 17.32 -12.33
N GLY A 218 2.24 17.25 -11.09
CA GLY A 218 3.05 17.01 -9.90
C GLY A 218 3.77 15.68 -9.98
N TRP A 219 3.07 14.64 -10.40
CA TRP A 219 3.62 13.31 -10.56
C TRP A 219 4.68 13.25 -11.68
N LEU A 220 4.43 13.85 -12.84
CA LEU A 220 5.44 13.94 -13.91
C LEU A 220 6.73 14.64 -13.45
N ARG A 221 6.62 15.75 -12.70
CA ARG A 221 7.80 16.42 -12.11
C ARG A 221 8.50 15.55 -11.09
N LEU A 222 7.74 14.85 -10.25
CA LEU A 222 8.31 13.97 -9.23
C LEU A 222 9.04 12.78 -9.85
N LEU A 223 8.54 12.22 -10.95
CA LEU A 223 9.23 11.16 -11.68
C LEU A 223 10.61 11.61 -12.21
N ASP A 224 10.82 12.89 -12.53
CA ASP A 224 12.14 13.43 -12.87
C ASP A 224 13.08 13.43 -11.67
N THR A 225 12.58 13.87 -10.51
CA THR A 225 13.33 13.86 -9.25
C THR A 225 13.70 12.45 -8.83
N LEU A 226 12.75 11.51 -8.82
CA LEU A 226 12.99 10.13 -8.42
C LEU A 226 13.96 9.42 -9.37
N ALA A 227 13.94 9.74 -10.67
CA ALA A 227 14.86 9.14 -11.63
C ALA A 227 16.34 9.49 -11.37
N ALA A 228 16.60 10.54 -10.59
CA ALA A 228 17.94 10.92 -10.14
C ALA A 228 18.39 10.21 -8.86
N GLU A 229 17.50 9.49 -8.17
CA GLU A 229 17.85 8.70 -6.99
C GLU A 229 18.83 7.57 -7.37
N PRO A 230 19.93 7.36 -6.63
CA PRO A 230 20.96 6.36 -6.94
C PRO A 230 20.52 4.94 -6.52
N ALA A 231 19.28 4.56 -6.84
CA ALA A 231 18.76 3.22 -6.63
C ALA A 231 19.13 2.30 -7.80
N ALA A 232 19.52 1.07 -7.50
CA ALA A 232 19.76 0.04 -8.50
C ALA A 232 18.46 -0.66 -8.94
N ARG A 233 17.47 -0.69 -8.03
CA ARG A 233 16.19 -1.35 -8.25
C ARG A 233 15.07 -0.62 -7.54
N VAL A 234 13.85 -0.86 -7.99
CA VAL A 234 12.62 -0.33 -7.42
C VAL A 234 11.64 -1.44 -7.05
N VAL A 235 10.83 -1.20 -6.02
CA VAL A 235 9.63 -1.95 -5.68
C VAL A 235 8.42 -1.01 -5.87
N PRO A 236 7.60 -1.22 -6.92
CA PRO A 236 6.40 -0.43 -7.17
C PRO A 236 5.27 -0.82 -6.19
N GLY A 237 4.26 0.03 -6.05
CA GLY A 237 3.03 -0.28 -5.35
C GLY A 237 2.18 -1.31 -6.10
N HIS A 238 2.20 -1.28 -7.44
CA HIS A 238 1.64 -2.35 -8.28
C HIS A 238 2.61 -2.71 -9.40
N GLY A 239 2.95 -3.99 -9.51
CA GLY A 239 3.91 -4.47 -10.50
C GLY A 239 4.67 -5.71 -10.02
N PRO A 240 5.77 -6.08 -10.71
CA PRO A 240 6.64 -7.15 -10.26
C PRO A 240 7.22 -6.82 -8.87
N PRO A 241 7.66 -7.84 -8.10
CA PRO A 241 8.24 -7.62 -6.78
C PRO A 241 9.53 -6.78 -6.81
N SER A 242 10.21 -6.70 -7.96
CA SER A 242 11.28 -5.73 -8.20
C SER A 242 11.48 -5.48 -9.69
N ALA A 243 11.95 -4.28 -10.04
CA ALA A 243 12.32 -3.90 -11.40
C ALA A 243 13.59 -3.02 -11.44
N PRO A 244 14.30 -2.92 -12.58
CA PRO A 244 15.45 -2.02 -12.75
C PRO A 244 15.03 -0.54 -12.66
N TRP A 245 15.77 0.26 -11.90
CA TRP A 245 15.55 1.70 -11.79
C TRP A 245 16.64 2.48 -12.57
N PRO A 246 16.33 3.58 -13.27
CA PRO A 246 15.02 4.24 -13.41
C PRO A 246 14.15 3.77 -14.59
N ASP A 247 14.62 2.81 -15.40
CA ASP A 247 13.95 2.37 -16.63
C ASP A 247 12.51 1.88 -16.40
N ALA A 248 12.21 1.33 -15.22
CA ALA A 248 10.87 0.89 -14.84
C ALA A 248 9.79 1.98 -14.92
N ALA A 249 10.15 3.27 -14.82
CA ALA A 249 9.19 4.38 -14.89
C ALA A 249 8.79 4.78 -16.32
N ALA A 250 9.40 4.20 -17.36
CA ALA A 250 9.23 4.63 -18.74
C ALA A 250 7.77 4.57 -19.20
N ASP A 251 7.07 3.46 -18.93
CA ASP A 251 5.68 3.27 -19.35
C ASP A 251 4.72 4.19 -18.61
N LEU A 252 4.85 4.29 -17.28
CA LEU A 252 4.05 5.23 -16.49
C LEU A 252 4.22 6.66 -17.00
N ARG A 253 5.46 7.11 -17.22
CA ARG A 253 5.75 8.44 -17.76
C ARG A 253 5.12 8.65 -19.14
N ARG A 254 5.17 7.65 -20.02
CA ARG A 254 4.56 7.70 -21.35
C ARG A 254 3.03 7.82 -21.25
N TYR A 255 2.41 7.07 -20.36
CA TYR A 255 0.97 7.12 -20.09
C TYR A 255 0.53 8.49 -19.57
N LEU A 256 1.16 9.00 -18.51
CA LEU A 256 0.81 10.30 -17.92
C LEU A 256 1.00 11.46 -18.92
N ASN A 257 2.07 11.43 -19.74
CA ASN A 257 2.26 12.41 -20.80
C ASN A 257 1.15 12.38 -21.86
N GLN A 258 0.66 11.18 -22.22
CA GLN A 258 -0.44 11.05 -23.18
C GLN A 258 -1.77 11.55 -22.62
N ILE A 259 -2.03 11.35 -21.32
CA ILE A 259 -3.17 11.99 -20.65
C ILE A 259 -3.06 13.50 -20.77
N VAL A 260 -1.93 14.08 -20.35
CA VAL A 260 -1.74 15.54 -20.33
C VAL A 260 -1.86 16.13 -21.74
N ALA A 261 -1.20 15.54 -22.73
CA ALA A 261 -1.25 16.00 -24.11
C ALA A 261 -2.66 15.87 -24.70
N GLY A 262 -3.34 14.75 -24.46
CA GLY A 262 -4.69 14.50 -24.96
C GLY A 262 -5.72 15.45 -24.35
N VAL A 263 -5.71 15.61 -23.02
CA VAL A 263 -6.60 16.55 -22.32
C VAL A 263 -6.40 17.98 -22.82
N ARG A 264 -5.15 18.45 -22.92
CA ARG A 264 -4.85 19.79 -23.46
C ARG A 264 -5.36 19.96 -24.88
N SER A 265 -5.22 18.93 -25.73
CA SER A 265 -5.74 18.97 -27.10
C SER A 265 -7.26 19.10 -27.13
N VAL A 266 -7.99 18.39 -26.26
CA VAL A 266 -9.45 18.48 -26.18
C VAL A 266 -9.88 19.86 -25.67
N GLN A 267 -9.25 20.38 -24.62
CA GLN A 267 -9.57 21.69 -24.07
C GLN A 267 -9.27 22.84 -25.05
N ALA A 268 -8.15 22.78 -25.76
CA ALA A 268 -7.80 23.77 -26.80
C ALA A 268 -8.83 23.81 -27.95
N ALA A 269 -9.52 22.69 -28.21
CA ALA A 269 -10.60 22.60 -29.17
C ALA A 269 -11.99 22.93 -28.57
N HIS A 270 -12.05 23.44 -27.33
CA HIS A 270 -13.28 23.66 -26.56
C HIS A 270 -14.15 22.40 -26.43
N GLY A 271 -13.50 21.23 -26.40
CA GLY A 271 -14.17 19.95 -26.20
C GLY A 271 -14.60 19.73 -24.76
N THR A 272 -15.50 18.77 -24.55
CA THR A 272 -16.05 18.44 -23.24
C THR A 272 -15.20 17.38 -22.52
N MET A 273 -15.37 17.30 -21.20
CA MET A 273 -14.81 16.22 -20.39
C MET A 273 -15.22 14.84 -20.89
N GLN A 274 -16.47 14.66 -21.35
CA GLN A 274 -16.92 13.38 -21.92
C GLN A 274 -16.13 13.03 -23.18
N GLN A 275 -15.90 14.00 -24.08
CA GLN A 275 -15.08 13.78 -25.27
C GLN A 275 -13.64 13.40 -24.90
N ALA A 276 -13.08 14.01 -23.85
CA ALA A 276 -11.78 13.63 -23.34
C ALA A 276 -11.77 12.18 -22.84
N VAL A 277 -12.73 11.79 -22.00
CA VAL A 277 -12.86 10.42 -21.47
C VAL A 277 -12.97 9.39 -22.59
N ASP A 278 -13.70 9.70 -23.66
CA ASP A 278 -13.92 8.78 -24.78
C ASP A 278 -12.70 8.60 -25.69
N THR A 279 -11.72 9.52 -25.66
CA THR A 279 -10.65 9.57 -26.69
C THR A 279 -9.23 9.62 -26.14
N VAL A 280 -9.01 10.21 -24.97
CA VAL A 280 -7.67 10.46 -24.45
C VAL A 280 -7.00 9.15 -24.01
N ALA A 281 -5.77 8.96 -24.51
CA ALA A 281 -4.93 7.81 -24.24
C ALA A 281 -5.55 6.45 -24.66
N SER A 282 -6.50 6.41 -25.61
CA SER A 282 -7.10 5.15 -26.08
C SER A 282 -6.07 4.13 -26.58
N ASP A 283 -4.97 4.62 -27.17
CA ASP A 283 -3.87 3.79 -27.69
C ASP A 283 -3.09 3.08 -26.57
N GLU A 284 -3.29 3.48 -25.30
CA GLU A 284 -2.72 2.85 -24.12
C GLU A 284 -3.45 1.57 -23.70
N ALA A 285 -4.68 1.34 -24.15
CA ALA A 285 -5.49 0.22 -23.71
C ALA A 285 -4.79 -1.16 -23.80
N PRO A 286 -4.01 -1.49 -24.85
CA PRO A 286 -3.29 -2.75 -24.94
C PRO A 286 -2.11 -2.89 -23.96
N HIS A 287 -1.64 -1.78 -23.40
CA HIS A 287 -0.44 -1.72 -22.55
C HIS A 287 -0.76 -1.83 -21.06
N TRP A 288 -2.00 -1.61 -20.65
CA TRP A 288 -2.38 -1.55 -19.24
C TRP A 288 -3.55 -2.47 -18.91
N ARG A 289 -3.35 -3.34 -17.92
CA ARG A 289 -4.44 -4.05 -17.28
C ARG A 289 -5.34 -3.06 -16.56
N LEU A 290 -6.63 -3.37 -16.54
CA LEU A 290 -7.67 -2.54 -15.94
C LEU A 290 -7.77 -1.13 -16.57
N PHE A 291 -7.26 -0.92 -17.79
CA PHE A 291 -7.30 0.37 -18.46
C PHE A 291 -8.71 0.98 -18.47
N ASP A 292 -9.72 0.21 -18.89
CA ASP A 292 -11.11 0.69 -18.97
C ASP A 292 -11.70 1.09 -17.59
N ALA A 293 -11.18 0.53 -16.50
CA ALA A 293 -11.62 0.85 -15.15
C ALA A 293 -10.99 2.15 -14.61
N TYR A 294 -9.75 2.45 -15.01
CA TYR A 294 -8.96 3.54 -14.44
C TYR A 294 -8.78 4.75 -15.37
N ASN A 295 -8.58 4.53 -16.68
CA ASN A 295 -8.31 5.63 -17.61
C ASN A 295 -9.42 6.69 -17.64
N PRO A 296 -10.73 6.35 -17.66
CA PRO A 296 -11.78 7.37 -17.58
C PRO A 296 -11.68 8.28 -16.34
N ARG A 297 -11.27 7.71 -15.20
CA ARG A 297 -11.10 8.45 -13.94
C ARG A 297 -9.86 9.33 -14.00
N ASN A 298 -8.76 8.81 -14.51
CA ASN A 298 -7.51 9.54 -14.68
C ASN A 298 -7.66 10.73 -15.63
N VAL A 299 -8.37 10.53 -16.74
CA VAL A 299 -8.70 11.60 -17.69
C VAL A 299 -9.59 12.65 -17.04
N THR A 300 -10.59 12.25 -16.26
CA THR A 300 -11.46 13.17 -15.50
C THR A 300 -10.64 14.03 -14.52
N ALA A 301 -9.75 13.41 -13.75
CA ALA A 301 -8.89 14.11 -12.79
C ALA A 301 -7.95 15.10 -13.50
N ALA A 302 -7.27 14.66 -14.55
CA ALA A 302 -6.38 15.51 -15.33
C ALA A 302 -7.13 16.64 -16.06
N PHE A 303 -8.34 16.39 -16.56
CA PHE A 303 -9.16 17.42 -17.19
C PHE A 303 -9.50 18.53 -16.19
N ALA A 304 -9.89 18.18 -14.96
CA ALA A 304 -10.19 19.15 -13.92
C ALA A 304 -8.93 19.93 -13.48
N GLU A 305 -7.77 19.27 -13.39
CA GLU A 305 -6.50 19.94 -13.06
C GLU A 305 -6.09 20.94 -14.14
N LEU A 306 -6.18 20.56 -15.41
CA LEU A 306 -5.66 21.33 -16.54
C LEU A 306 -6.60 22.43 -17.04
N GLU A 307 -7.87 22.43 -16.62
CA GLU A 307 -8.86 23.46 -17.01
C GLU A 307 -8.46 24.89 -16.60
N TRP A 308 -7.55 25.03 -15.63
CA TRP A 308 -7.10 26.30 -15.07
C TRP A 308 -5.69 26.73 -15.52
N GLU A 309 -5.08 26.03 -16.47
CA GLU A 309 -3.83 26.45 -17.14
C GLU A 309 -4.07 27.63 -18.11
#